data_AF-A0A7S0IP74-F1
#
_entry.id   AF-A0A7S0IP74-F1
#
_cell.length_a   1.000
_cell.length_b   1.000
_cell.length_c   1.000
_cell.angle_alpha   90.00
_cell.angle_beta   90.00
_cell.angle_gamma   90.00
#
_symmetry.space_group_name_H-M   'P 1'
#
loop_
_entity.id
_entity.type
_entity.pdbx_description
1 polymer ?
#
loop_
_entity_poly.entity_id
_entity_poly.type
_entity_poly.pdbx_seq_one_letter_code
_entity_poly.pdbx_strand_id
1 'polypeptide(L)'
;MGNATSQKVVLGDGTIVGDSAEGAQAFGQAISRMHRIFRDCDGEFRRVSDAVNSHGRKSEQFAAAAEQLHACQRRREKQMAFIETRCGPAQGAFRICIEGIHENGAGDERQCLPVLHTFLDCAERALDADVG
;
A
#
# COMPACT_ATOMS: atom_id res chain seq x y z
N MET A 1 19.53 -33.85 10.90
CA MET A 1 18.52 -34.01 9.83
C MET A 1 17.17 -33.61 10.44
N GLY A 2 16.76 -32.35 10.24
CA GLY A 2 15.50 -31.84 10.78
C GLY A 2 14.39 -31.99 9.75
N ASN A 3 13.37 -32.78 10.07
CA ASN A 3 12.18 -32.94 9.26
C ASN A 3 11.18 -31.85 9.67
N ALA A 4 11.12 -30.74 8.93
CA ALA A 4 10.12 -29.71 9.12
C ALA A 4 8.83 -30.15 8.42
N THR A 5 7.94 -30.81 9.15
CA THR A 5 6.58 -31.08 8.69
C THR A 5 5.83 -29.75 8.54
N SER A 6 5.64 -29.32 7.29
CA SER A 6 4.78 -28.20 6.90
C SER A 6 3.34 -28.51 7.34
N GLN A 7 2.83 -27.82 8.35
CA GLN A 7 1.42 -27.93 8.76
C GLN A 7 0.58 -27.00 7.87
N LYS A 8 -0.31 -27.61 7.07
CA LYS A 8 -1.29 -26.89 6.25
C LYS A 8 -2.34 -26.25 7.16
N VAL A 9 -2.55 -24.95 7.02
CA VAL A 9 -3.65 -24.24 7.69
C VAL A 9 -4.88 -24.35 6.79
N VAL A 10 -5.89 -25.05 7.29
CA VAL A 10 -7.18 -25.19 6.62
C VAL A 10 -8.18 -24.29 7.34
N LEU A 11 -8.77 -23.34 6.62
CA LEU A 11 -9.81 -22.48 7.15
C LEU A 11 -11.12 -23.27 7.33
N GLY A 12 -12.06 -22.74 8.12
CA GLY A 12 -13.32 -23.42 8.46
C GLY A 12 -14.23 -23.74 7.26
N ASP A 13 -13.95 -23.19 6.08
CA ASP A 13 -14.65 -23.45 4.81
C ASP A 13 -13.95 -24.51 3.93
N GLY A 14 -12.85 -25.09 4.41
CA GLY A 14 -12.05 -26.07 3.68
C GLY A 14 -11.00 -25.46 2.73
N THR A 15 -10.86 -24.14 2.70
CA THR A 15 -9.82 -23.48 1.92
C THR A 15 -8.44 -23.82 2.48
N ILE A 16 -7.61 -24.46 1.66
CA ILE A 16 -6.21 -24.73 1.98
C ILE A 16 -5.43 -23.45 1.68
N VAL A 17 -5.04 -22.70 2.73
CA VAL A 17 -4.09 -21.61 2.58
C VAL A 17 -2.72 -22.27 2.48
N GLY A 18 -2.21 -22.33 1.24
CA GLY A 18 -1.08 -23.17 0.83
C GLY A 18 0.22 -23.04 1.65
N ASP A 19 1.11 -24.00 1.35
CA ASP A 19 2.37 -24.29 2.03
C ASP A 19 3.32 -23.08 2.19
N SER A 20 3.94 -23.01 3.37
CA SER A 20 4.87 -22.00 3.93
C SER A 20 4.25 -20.70 4.48
N ALA A 21 4.34 -20.54 5.81
CA ALA A 21 4.03 -19.31 6.53
C ALA A 21 4.80 -18.08 5.99
N GLU A 22 5.93 -18.29 5.32
CA GLU A 22 6.80 -17.26 4.77
C GLU A 22 6.17 -16.49 3.60
N GLY A 23 5.50 -17.18 2.66
CA GLY A 23 4.86 -16.51 1.51
C GLY A 23 3.66 -15.66 1.93
N ALA A 24 2.86 -16.14 2.89
CA ALA A 24 1.77 -15.37 3.47
C ALA A 24 2.28 -14.18 4.29
N GLN A 25 3.38 -14.35 5.02
CA GLN A 25 4.01 -13.26 5.78
C GLN A 25 4.59 -12.18 4.86
N ALA A 26 5.28 -12.56 3.78
CA ALA A 26 5.81 -11.60 2.80
C ALA A 26 4.70 -10.77 2.15
N PHE A 27 3.60 -11.41 1.76
CA PHE A 27 2.42 -10.72 1.24
C PHE A 27 1.79 -9.78 2.26
N GLY A 28 1.62 -10.21 3.52
CA GLY A 28 1.11 -9.37 4.60
C GLY A 28 2.02 -8.16 4.91
N GLN A 29 3.34 -8.34 4.80
CA GLN A 29 4.30 -7.25 4.90
C GLN A 29 4.13 -6.27 3.74
N ALA A 30 4.01 -6.75 2.50
CA ALA A 30 3.79 -5.90 1.34
C ALA A 30 2.53 -5.04 1.48
N ILE A 31 1.41 -5.62 1.92
CA ILE A 31 0.16 -4.89 2.20
C ILE A 31 0.39 -3.79 3.26
N SER A 32 1.03 -4.13 4.37
CA SER A 32 1.29 -3.18 5.46
C SER A 32 2.14 -2.00 4.99
N ARG A 33 3.13 -2.27 4.14
CA ARG A 33 3.99 -1.25 3.53
C ARG A 33 3.22 -0.37 2.56
N MET A 34 2.40 -0.97 1.69
CA MET A 34 1.52 -0.23 0.78
C MET A 34 0.58 0.71 1.55
N HIS A 35 -0.04 0.27 2.65
CA HIS A 35 -0.87 1.15 3.48
C HIS A 35 -0.11 2.30 4.12
N ARG A 36 1.19 2.12 4.40
CA ARG A 36 2.04 3.19 4.94
C ARG A 36 2.43 4.19 3.85
N ILE A 37 2.92 3.69 2.72
CA ILE A 37 3.43 4.48 1.59
C ILE A 37 2.29 5.24 0.91
N PHE A 38 1.16 4.58 0.72
CA PHE A 38 0.01 5.08 -0.02
C PHE A 38 -1.16 5.47 0.89
N ARG A 39 -0.89 5.84 2.15
CA ARG A 39 -1.93 6.32 3.06
C ARG A 39 -2.64 7.53 2.46
N ASP A 40 -3.97 7.42 2.35
CA ASP A 40 -4.82 8.50 1.85
C ASP A 40 -5.24 9.49 2.93
N CYS A 41 -5.96 10.53 2.52
CA CYS A 41 -6.42 11.63 3.37
C CYS A 41 -7.82 11.38 3.98
N ASP A 42 -8.23 10.12 4.11
CA ASP A 42 -9.58 9.74 4.58
C ASP A 42 -9.88 10.24 6.00
N GLY A 43 -8.85 10.30 6.85
CA GLY A 43 -8.98 10.81 8.21
C GLY A 43 -9.31 12.31 8.22
N GLU A 44 -8.59 13.08 7.39
CA GLU A 44 -8.82 14.51 7.20
C GLU A 44 -10.17 14.77 6.52
N PHE A 45 -10.55 13.95 5.55
CA PHE A 45 -11.86 14.03 4.91
C PHE A 45 -12.99 13.79 5.92
N ARG A 46 -12.85 12.79 6.80
CA ARG A 46 -13.81 12.53 7.87
C ARG A 46 -13.94 13.74 8.80
N ARG A 47 -12.83 14.38 9.20
CA ARG A 47 -12.86 15.59 10.02
C ARG A 47 -13.61 16.74 9.35
N VAL A 48 -13.45 16.91 8.04
CA VAL A 48 -14.22 17.91 7.28
C VAL A 48 -15.71 17.60 7.33
N SER A 49 -16.08 16.34 7.07
CA SER A 49 -17.47 15.88 7.14
C SER A 49 -18.07 16.13 8.54
N ASP A 50 -17.36 15.74 9.59
CA ASP A 50 -17.78 15.91 10.98
C ASP A 50 -17.93 17.38 11.35
N ALA A 51 -17.01 18.24 10.90
CA ALA A 51 -17.06 19.67 11.14
C ALA A 51 -18.22 20.35 10.42
N VAL A 52 -18.53 19.95 9.18
CA VAL A 52 -19.73 20.43 8.46
C VAL A 52 -20.99 20.06 9.23
N ASN A 53 -21.10 18.82 9.68
CA ASN A 53 -22.31 18.31 10.33
C ASN A 53 -22.50 18.87 11.74
N SER A 54 -21.42 19.12 12.48
CA SER A 54 -21.48 19.53 13.89
C SER A 54 -21.44 21.04 14.11
N HIS A 55 -20.77 21.79 13.22
CA HIS A 55 -20.52 23.22 13.40
C HIS A 55 -20.98 24.07 12.21
N GLY A 56 -21.30 23.43 11.07
CA GLY A 56 -21.69 24.13 9.85
C GLY A 56 -20.49 24.61 9.02
N ARG A 57 -20.74 24.83 7.72
CA ARG A 57 -19.73 25.18 6.70
C ARG A 57 -19.01 26.52 6.89
N LYS A 58 -19.51 27.41 7.75
CA LYS A 58 -18.91 28.73 8.01
C LYS A 58 -18.16 28.78 9.35
N SER A 59 -18.04 27.64 10.03
CA SER A 59 -17.35 27.55 11.31
C SER A 59 -15.83 27.56 11.14
N GLU A 60 -15.13 28.05 12.16
CA GLU A 60 -13.67 27.97 12.24
C GLU A 60 -13.19 26.51 12.24
N GLN A 61 -13.96 25.60 12.85
CA GLN A 61 -13.69 24.17 12.87
C GLN A 61 -13.71 23.57 11.46
N PHE A 62 -14.68 23.97 10.63
CA PHE A 62 -14.72 23.56 9.23
C PHE A 62 -13.52 24.10 8.45
N ALA A 63 -13.19 25.39 8.62
CA ALA A 63 -12.04 26.00 7.96
C ALA A 63 -10.72 25.29 8.29
N ALA A 64 -10.49 25.00 9.58
CA ALA A 64 -9.30 24.29 10.04
C ALA A 64 -9.24 22.84 9.52
N ALA A 65 -10.37 22.11 9.53
CA ALA A 65 -10.43 20.75 8.98
C ALA A 65 -10.18 20.74 7.46
N ALA A 66 -10.71 21.71 6.73
CA ALA A 66 -10.50 21.84 5.29
C ALA A 66 -9.04 22.16 4.97
N GLU A 67 -8.39 23.03 5.74
CA GLU A 67 -6.96 23.33 5.58
C GLU A 67 -6.10 22.08 5.82
N GLN A 68 -6.41 21.28 6.84
CA GLN A 68 -5.72 20.01 7.10
C GLN A 68 -5.87 19.02 5.93
N LEU A 69 -7.09 18.90 5.37
CA LEU A 69 -7.33 18.07 4.19
C LEU A 69 -6.50 18.55 2.99
N HIS A 70 -6.48 19.85 2.72
CA HIS A 70 -5.68 20.42 1.64
C HIS A 70 -4.18 20.21 1.86
N ALA A 71 -3.69 20.36 3.09
CA ALA A 71 -2.29 20.07 3.43
C ALA A 71 -1.95 18.60 3.20
N CYS A 72 -2.85 17.68 3.59
CA CYS A 72 -2.70 16.26 3.32
C CYS A 72 -2.64 15.96 1.81
N GLN A 73 -3.56 16.53 1.02
CA GLN A 73 -3.60 16.35 -0.43
C GLN A 73 -2.32 16.83 -1.11
N ARG A 74 -1.83 18.04 -0.75
CA ARG A 74 -0.56 18.57 -1.29
C ARG A 74 0.64 17.69 -0.91
N ARG A 75 0.68 17.20 0.33
CA ARG A 75 1.72 16.25 0.76
C ARG A 75 1.66 14.98 -0.09
N ARG A 76 0.47 14.43 -0.30
CA ARG A 76 0.25 13.20 -1.06
C ARG A 76 0.67 13.35 -2.53
N GLU A 77 0.29 14.45 -3.16
CA GLU A 77 0.68 14.77 -4.54
C GLU A 77 2.20 14.81 -4.69
N LYS A 78 2.90 15.51 -3.78
CA LYS A 78 4.37 15.55 -3.77
C LYS A 78 4.99 14.17 -3.58
N GLN A 79 4.50 13.41 -2.60
CA GLN A 79 5.00 12.05 -2.33
C GLN A 79 4.83 11.13 -3.54
N MET A 80 3.68 11.18 -4.21
CA MET A 80 3.44 10.39 -5.41
C MET A 80 4.34 10.79 -6.57
N ALA A 81 4.46 12.09 -6.84
CA ALA A 81 5.37 12.59 -7.86
C ALA A 81 6.83 12.19 -7.59
N PHE A 82 7.24 12.20 -6.32
CA PHE A 82 8.60 11.82 -5.93
C PHE A 82 8.86 10.32 -6.09
N ILE A 83 7.91 9.48 -5.67
CA ILE A 83 7.96 8.02 -5.87
C ILE A 83 7.99 7.71 -7.36
N GLU A 84 7.13 8.33 -8.18
CA GLU A 84 7.10 8.09 -9.62
C GLU A 84 8.42 8.48 -10.28
N THR A 85 8.97 9.64 -9.92
CA THR A 85 10.24 10.13 -10.45
C THR A 85 11.42 9.21 -10.12
N ARG A 86 11.50 8.69 -8.89
CA ARG A 86 12.64 7.88 -8.43
C ARG A 86 12.47 6.38 -8.65
N CYS A 87 11.24 5.89 -8.56
CA CYS A 87 10.91 4.47 -8.53
C CYS A 87 10.07 4.02 -9.73
N GLY A 88 9.81 4.90 -10.71
CA GLY A 88 9.10 4.58 -11.95
C GLY A 88 9.59 3.31 -12.66
N PRO A 89 10.91 3.05 -12.79
CA PRO A 89 11.40 1.79 -13.36
C PRO A 89 10.99 0.55 -12.56
N ALA A 90 11.05 0.61 -11.23
CA ALA A 90 10.67 -0.49 -10.36
C ALA A 90 9.14 -0.71 -10.35
N GLN A 91 8.37 0.38 -10.36
CA GLN A 91 6.91 0.34 -10.52
C GLN A 91 6.52 -0.28 -11.88
N GLY A 92 7.20 0.14 -12.95
CA GLY A 92 6.99 -0.40 -14.30
C GLY A 92 7.32 -1.88 -14.39
N ALA A 93 8.41 -2.33 -13.76
CA ALA A 93 8.77 -3.75 -13.70
C ALA A 93 7.70 -4.58 -12.97
N PHE A 94 7.15 -4.07 -11.87
CA PHE A 94 6.05 -4.75 -11.17
C PHE A 94 4.79 -4.83 -12.04
N ARG A 95 4.42 -3.73 -12.72
CA ARG A 95 3.28 -3.71 -13.64
C ARG A 95 3.44 -4.75 -14.77
N ILE A 96 4.61 -4.76 -15.44
CA ILE A 96 4.91 -5.72 -16.50
C ILE A 96 4.82 -7.17 -16.00
N CYS A 97 5.28 -7.42 -14.76
CA CYS A 97 5.19 -8.75 -14.16
C CYS A 97 3.72 -9.21 -14.01
N ILE A 98 2.84 -8.34 -13.48
CA ILE A 98 1.42 -8.65 -13.30
C ILE A 98 0.70 -8.80 -14.64
N GLU A 99 0.95 -7.88 -15.58
CA GLU A 99 0.39 -7.94 -16.93
C GLU A 99 0.79 -9.26 -17.62
N GLY A 100 2.06 -9.65 -17.52
CA GLY A 100 2.55 -10.93 -18.05
C GLY A 100 1.88 -12.16 -17.42
N ILE A 101 1.48 -12.12 -16.15
CA ILE A 101 0.72 -13.21 -15.52
C ILE A 101 -0.71 -13.25 -16.06
N HIS A 102 -1.36 -12.09 -16.19
CA HIS A 102 -2.73 -11.99 -16.68
C HIS A 102 -2.85 -12.37 -18.16
N GLU A 103 -1.91 -11.94 -19.01
CA GLU A 103 -1.90 -12.23 -20.46
C GLU A 103 -1.63 -13.70 -20.76
N ASN A 104 -0.76 -14.36 -19.98
CA ASN A 104 -0.40 -15.76 -20.22
C ASN A 104 -1.38 -16.77 -19.61
N GLY A 105 -2.33 -16.32 -18.78
CA GLY A 105 -3.36 -17.16 -18.14
C GLY A 105 -2.80 -18.28 -17.24
N ALA A 106 -1.50 -18.28 -16.99
CA ALA A 106 -0.75 -19.32 -16.30
C ALA A 106 0.34 -18.67 -15.44
N GLY A 107 -0.01 -18.31 -14.21
CA GLY A 107 0.91 -17.74 -13.23
C GLY A 107 0.18 -17.41 -11.93
N ASP A 108 0.89 -17.52 -10.81
CA ASP A 108 0.41 -17.04 -9.51
C ASP A 108 0.98 -15.63 -9.32
N GLU A 109 0.13 -14.64 -9.01
CA GLU A 109 0.55 -13.26 -8.72
C GLU A 109 1.64 -13.19 -7.64
N ARG A 110 1.72 -14.20 -6.76
CA ARG A 110 2.81 -14.37 -5.79
C ARG A 110 4.20 -14.42 -6.43
N GLN A 111 4.31 -14.82 -7.70
CA GLN A 111 5.58 -14.79 -8.45
C GLN A 111 6.10 -13.36 -8.65
N CYS A 112 5.23 -12.35 -8.61
CA CYS A 112 5.60 -10.95 -8.69
C CYS A 112 5.93 -10.31 -7.32
N LEU A 113 5.80 -11.05 -6.21
CA LEU A 113 6.14 -10.54 -4.87
C LEU A 113 7.56 -9.97 -4.78
N PRO A 114 8.62 -10.64 -5.29
CA PRO A 114 9.97 -10.06 -5.22
C PRO A 114 10.08 -8.71 -5.94
N VAL A 115 9.38 -8.56 -7.07
CA VAL A 115 9.35 -7.33 -7.86
C VAL A 115 8.57 -6.24 -7.12
N LEU A 116 7.44 -6.60 -6.50
CA LEU A 116 6.68 -5.72 -5.61
C LEU A 116 7.54 -5.22 -4.45
N HIS A 117 8.25 -6.11 -3.75
CA HIS A 117 9.12 -5.73 -2.64
C HIS A 117 10.24 -4.79 -3.09
N THR A 118 10.81 -4.98 -4.29
CA THR A 118 11.81 -4.06 -4.87
C THR A 118 11.23 -2.67 -5.09
N PHE A 119 10.01 -2.57 -5.61
CA PHE A 119 9.32 -1.28 -5.76
C PHE A 119 9.04 -0.63 -4.39
N LEU A 120 8.53 -1.38 -3.43
CA LEU A 120 8.24 -0.86 -2.08
C LEU A 120 9.51 -0.41 -1.35
N ASP A 121 10.63 -1.12 -1.51
CA ASP A 121 11.92 -0.72 -0.94
C ASP A 121 12.38 0.62 -1.52
N CYS A 122 12.23 0.81 -2.83
CA CYS A 122 12.53 2.09 -3.47
C CYS A 122 11.63 3.20 -2.94
N ALA A 123 10.31 2.97 -2.88
CA ALA A 123 9.34 3.96 -2.46
C ALA A 123 9.58 4.42 -1.02
N GLU A 124 9.92 3.50 -0.11
CA GLU A 124 10.26 3.84 1.28
C GLU A 124 11.53 4.69 1.36
N ARG A 125 12.60 4.30 0.65
CA ARG A 125 13.84 5.10 0.61
C ARG A 125 13.62 6.48 0.00
N ALA A 126 12.75 6.59 -1.01
CA ALA A 126 12.40 7.85 -1.61
C ALA A 126 11.70 8.76 -0.58
N LEU A 127 10.73 8.22 0.16
CA LEU A 127 10.03 9.00 1.19
C LEU A 127 10.94 9.37 2.37
N ASP A 128 11.87 8.51 2.80
CA ASP A 128 12.80 8.81 3.88
C ASP A 128 13.82 9.89 3.48
N ALA A 129 14.20 9.97 2.20
CA ALA A 129 15.12 10.98 1.67
C ALA A 129 14.47 12.36 1.42
N ASP A 130 13.15 12.45 1.36
CA ASP A 130 12.40 13.72 1.22
C ASP A 130 12.17 14.42 2.58
N VAL A 131 12.35 13.70 3.69
CA VAL A 131 12.21 14.20 5.06
C VAL A 131 13.56 14.71 5.64
N GLY A 132 14.66 14.55 4.89
CA GLY A 132 16.03 14.92 5.28
C GLY A 132 16.51 16.25 4.73
#